data_AF-A0A3N6QET0-F1
#
_entry.id   AF-A0A3N6QET0-F1
#
_cell.length_a   1.000
_cell.length_b   1.000
_cell.length_c   1.000
_cell.angle_alpha   90.00
_cell.angle_beta   90.00
_cell.angle_gamma   90.00
#
_symmetry.space_group_name_H-M   'P 1'
#
loop_
_entity.id
_entity.type
_entity.pdbx_description
1 polymer ?
#
loop_
_entity_poly.entity_id
_entity_poly.type
_entity_poly.pdbx_seq_one_letter_code
_entity_poly.pdbx_strand_id
1 'polypeptide(L)' 'MADKPEPDGIVLTEAQQKSRRQRSIAIALALGVLVLLFFAVTMVKGPAVLVRPM' A
#
# COMPACT_ATOMS: atom_id res chain seq x y z
N MET A 1 13.95 -32.62 22.17
CA MET A 1 13.34 -31.61 21.28
C MET A 1 12.40 -30.79 22.15
N ALA A 2 12.70 -29.52 22.38
CA ALA A 2 11.87 -28.68 23.25
C ALA A 2 10.66 -28.18 22.46
N ASP A 3 9.49 -28.79 22.69
CA ASP A 3 8.20 -28.19 22.35
C ASP A 3 8.09 -26.86 23.11
N LYS A 4 8.29 -25.75 22.40
CA LYS A 4 7.95 -24.44 22.93
C LYS A 4 6.45 -24.27 22.67
N PRO A 5 5.60 -24.12 23.71
CA PRO A 5 4.21 -23.76 23.48
C PRO A 5 4.22 -22.44 22.70
N GLU A 6 3.65 -22.45 21.49
CA GLU A 6 3.38 -21.21 20.77
C GLU A 6 2.54 -20.34 21.72
N PRO A 7 2.92 -19.08 21.96
CA PRO A 7 2.11 -18.22 22.81
C PRO A 7 0.74 -18.13 22.15
N ASP A 8 -0.31 -18.60 22.82
CA ASP A 8 -1.70 -18.44 22.41
C ASP A 8 -1.98 -16.92 22.28
N GLY A 9 -1.68 -16.39 21.11
CA GLY A 9 -1.74 -14.97 20.82
C GLY A 9 -3.18 -14.53 20.68
N ILE A 10 -3.46 -13.26 20.98
CA ILE A 10 -4.80 -12.69 20.80
C ILE A 10 -5.14 -12.72 19.30
N VAL A 11 -5.98 -13.68 18.89
CA VAL A 11 -6.51 -13.78 17.53
C VAL A 11 -7.54 -12.67 17.34
N LEU A 12 -7.41 -11.93 16.24
CA LEU A 12 -8.38 -10.90 15.89
C LEU A 12 -9.74 -11.54 15.64
N THR A 13 -10.79 -10.94 16.19
CA THR A 13 -12.15 -11.31 15.84
C THR A 13 -12.40 -11.02 14.36
N GLU A 14 -13.35 -11.70 13.73
CA GLU A 14 -13.67 -11.49 12.31
C GLU A 14 -14.00 -10.01 12.01
N ALA A 15 -14.67 -9.34 12.94
CA ALA A 15 -14.99 -7.92 12.86
C ALA A 15 -13.72 -7.04 12.82
N GLN A 16 -12.73 -7.33 13.67
CA GLN A 16 -11.45 -6.61 13.69
C GLN A 16 -10.65 -6.86 12.40
N GLN A 17 -10.62 -8.10 11.93
CA GLN A 17 -9.92 -8.47 10.69
C GLN A 17 -10.56 -7.80 9.46
N LYS A 18 -11.89 -7.72 9.41
CA LYS A 18 -12.64 -7.00 8.37
C LYS A 18 -12.31 -5.51 8.37
N SER A 19 -12.29 -4.87 9.53
CA SER A 19 -11.92 -3.44 9.65
C SER A 19 -10.48 -3.19 9.18
N ARG A 20 -9.55 -4.07 9.55
CA ARG A 20 -8.15 -4.01 9.08
C ARG A 20 -8.07 -4.11 7.56
N ARG A 21 -8.77 -5.06 6.96
CA ARG A 21 -8.81 -5.25 5.49
C ARG A 21 -9.36 -4.02 4.78
N GLN A 22 -10.43 -3.41 5.30
CA GLN A 22 -11.01 -2.19 4.73
C GLN A 22 -10.01 -1.03 4.72
N ARG A 23 -9.27 -0.81 5.82
CA ARG A 23 -8.23 0.23 5.89
C ARG A 23 -7.11 -0.03 4.87
N SER A 24 -6.63 -1.27 4.78
CA SER A 24 -5.60 -1.64 3.79
C SER A 24 -6.08 -1.42 2.36
N ILE A 25 -7.33 -1.74 2.04
CA ILE A 25 -7.92 -1.48 0.72
C ILE A 25 -7.99 0.02 0.44
N ALA A 26 -8.44 0.82 1.40
CA ALA A 26 -8.51 2.28 1.23
C ALA A 26 -7.13 2.89 0.94
N ILE A 27 -6.10 2.45 1.67
CA ILE A 27 -4.71 2.89 1.43
C ILE A 27 -4.24 2.45 0.04
N ALA A 28 -4.49 1.20 -0.36
CA ALA A 28 -4.10 0.71 -1.68
C ALA A 28 -4.77 1.51 -2.82
N LEU A 29 -6.06 1.83 -2.67
CA LEU A 29 -6.78 2.67 -3.64
C LEU A 29 -6.21 4.08 -3.69
N ALA A 30 -5.94 4.70 -2.55
CA ALA A 30 -5.39 6.05 -2.48
C ALA A 30 -3.99 6.12 -3.14
N LEU A 31 -3.11 5.18 -2.81
CA LEU A 31 -1.77 5.10 -3.41
C LEU A 31 -1.84 4.79 -4.90
N GLY A 32 -2.73 3.90 -5.33
CA GLY A 32 -2.94 3.58 -6.75
C GLY A 32 -3.38 4.80 -7.56
N VAL A 33 -4.34 5.57 -7.05
CA VAL A 33 -4.76 6.84 -7.68
C VAL A 33 -3.60 7.83 -7.74
N LEU A 34 -2.86 8.00 -6.64
CA LEU A 34 -1.72 8.91 -6.60
C LEU A 34 -0.68 8.56 -7.68
N VAL A 35 -0.30 7.28 -7.80
CA VAL A 35 0.64 6.80 -8.82
C VAL A 35 0.12 7.05 -10.23
N LEU A 36 -1.17 6.76 -10.48
CA LEU A 36 -1.79 6.99 -11.79
C LEU A 36 -1.78 8.47 -12.18
N LEU A 37 -2.00 9.37 -11.24
CA LEU A 37 -1.93 10.82 -11.50
C LEU A 37 -0.52 11.23 -11.93
N PHE A 38 0.52 10.78 -11.23
CA PHE A 38 1.90 11.05 -11.63
C PHE A 38 2.22 10.46 -13.00
N PHE A 39 1.82 9.21 -13.24
CA PHE A 39 2.05 8.54 -14.51
C PHE A 39 1.34 9.25 -15.68
N ALA A 40 0.10 9.68 -15.50
CA ALA A 40 -0.65 10.43 -16.49
C ALA A 40 0.05 11.76 -16.82
N VAL A 41 0.53 12.48 -15.79
CA VAL A 41 1.32 13.71 -16.00
C VAL A 41 2.61 13.42 -16.76
N THR A 42 3.32 12.34 -16.43
CA THR A 42 4.53 11.93 -17.16
C THR A 42 4.25 11.57 -18.61
N MET A 43 3.14 10.89 -18.90
CA MET A 43 2.75 10.53 -20.27
C MET A 43 2.41 11.79 -21.11
N VAL A 44 1.71 12.76 -20.52
CA VAL A 44 1.28 13.97 -21.22
C VAL A 44 2.42 14.99 -21.38
N LYS A 45 3.25 15.18 -20.35
CA LYS A 45 4.28 16.23 -20.33
C LYS A 45 5.69 15.72 -20.64
N GLY A 46 5.90 14.41 -20.69
CA GLY A 46 7.22 13.79 -20.80
C GLY A 46 8.02 13.87 -19.50
N PRO A 47 9.17 13.18 -19.41
CA PRO A 47 10.01 13.19 -18.22
C PRO A 47 10.75 14.53 -18.14
N ALA A 48 10.40 15.37 -17.15
CA ALA A 48 11.10 16.63 -16.89
C ALA A 48 12.62 16.43 -16.67
N VAL A 49 13.03 15.22 -16.22
CA VAL A 49 14.43 14.82 -16.05
C VAL A 49 15.25 14.82 -17.34
N LEU A 50 14.60 14.75 -18.51
CA LEU A 50 15.28 14.81 -19.81
C LEU A 50 15.51 16.25 -20.29
N VAL A 51 14.84 17.24 -19.69
CA VAL A 51 15.04 18.66 -19.96
C VAL A 51 15.98 19.23 -18.89
N ARG A 52 17.28 18.97 -19.04
CA ARG A 52 18.30 19.61 -18.20
C ARG A 52 18.96 20.77 -18.98
N PRO A 53 18.91 22.02 -18.48
CA PRO A 53 19.79 23.06 -19.00
C PRO A 53 21.22 22.78 -18.54
N MET A 54 22.18 22.97 -19.46
CA MET A 54 23.62 22.86 -19.21
C MET A 54 24.13 24.08 -18.45
#